data_AF-A0A1E7Q435-F1
#
_entry.id   AF-A0A1E7Q435-F1
#
_cell.length_a   1.000
_cell.length_b   1.000
_cell.length_c   1.000
_cell.angle_alpha   90.00
_cell.angle_beta   90.00
_cell.angle_gamma   90.00
#
_symmetry.space_group_name_H-M   'P 1'
#
loop_
_entity.id
_entity.type
_entity.pdbx_description
1 polymer ?
#
loop_
_entity_poly.entity_id
_entity_poly.type
_entity_poly.pdbx_seq_one_letter_code
_entity_poly.pdbx_strand_id
1 'polypeptide(L)'
;MNKVLILCCTLTLAACSQSVTDYSREQPVLKLDKFFQGELTAWGVMHDWKGKQTQRFTAQLCGSWQGNFGDLYEVFQFSDGRTDTRHWHLTQDNDGSVTGTAGDVVGVAKGQLAGNSLFWQYTLRVPYKGDTLDVDVKDWMYLIDSENVINRSKLKKFGIKVGELTLAIQQQDITADCSAIKQQIAAQSE
;
A
#
# COMPACT_ATOMS: atom_id res chain seq x y z
N MET A 1 34.83 -51.33 8.06
CA MET A 1 34.86 -50.29 7.01
C MET A 1 33.45 -50.09 6.49
N ASN A 2 32.77 -48.99 6.83
CA ASN A 2 31.60 -48.53 6.10
C ASN A 2 31.54 -47.00 6.25
N LYS A 3 32.06 -46.29 5.25
CA LYS A 3 32.00 -44.83 5.18
C LYS A 3 30.65 -44.46 4.57
N VAL A 4 29.69 -44.08 5.41
CA VAL A 4 28.46 -43.43 4.96
C VAL A 4 28.84 -42.03 4.49
N LEU A 5 28.82 -41.83 3.17
CA LEU A 5 29.07 -40.54 2.54
C LEU A 5 27.77 -39.73 2.60
N ILE A 6 27.65 -38.84 3.57
CA ILE A 6 26.56 -37.85 3.64
C ILE A 6 26.85 -36.79 2.58
N LEU A 7 26.17 -36.89 1.43
CA LEU A 7 26.17 -35.86 0.40
C LEU A 7 25.28 -34.71 0.89
N CYS A 8 25.90 -33.72 1.51
CA CYS A 8 25.25 -32.48 1.90
C CYS A 8 24.94 -31.66 0.63
N CYS A 9 23.74 -31.86 0.08
CA CYS A 9 23.23 -31.08 -1.03
C CYS A 9 22.80 -29.71 -0.49
N THR A 10 23.75 -28.78 -0.37
CA THR A 10 23.48 -27.37 -0.13
C THR A 10 22.83 -26.77 -1.37
N LEU A 11 21.51 -26.93 -1.48
CA LEU A 11 20.66 -26.15 -2.37
C LEU A 11 20.76 -24.68 -1.96
N THR A 12 21.59 -23.92 -2.66
CA THR A 12 21.56 -22.46 -2.62
C THR A 12 20.21 -22.01 -3.18
N LEU A 13 19.24 -21.80 -2.30
CA LEU A 13 18.01 -21.08 -2.60
C LEU A 13 18.42 -19.64 -2.96
N ALA A 14 18.70 -19.39 -4.23
CA ALA A 14 18.70 -18.04 -4.77
C ALA A 14 17.27 -17.52 -4.65
N ALA A 15 16.96 -16.85 -3.54
CA ALA A 15 15.72 -16.11 -3.40
C ALA A 15 15.78 -14.97 -4.42
N CYS A 16 15.17 -15.16 -5.59
CA CYS A 16 14.93 -14.07 -6.51
C CYS A 16 14.08 -13.02 -5.79
N SER A 17 14.71 -11.93 -5.38
CA SER A 17 13.99 -10.75 -4.93
C SER A 17 13.38 -10.10 -6.16
N GLN A 18 12.06 -9.99 -6.18
CA GLN A 18 11.33 -9.28 -7.24
C GLN A 18 11.69 -7.79 -7.18
N SER A 19 12.09 -7.21 -8.32
CA SER A 19 12.41 -5.79 -8.42
C SER A 19 11.29 -5.05 -9.16
N VAL A 20 10.95 -3.83 -8.74
CA VAL A 20 9.93 -3.06 -9.46
C VAL A 20 10.39 -2.70 -10.87
N THR A 21 11.71 -2.57 -11.08
CA THR A 21 12.30 -2.27 -12.39
C THR A 21 12.00 -3.33 -13.45
N ASP A 22 11.65 -4.54 -13.04
CA ASP A 22 11.23 -5.63 -13.94
C ASP A 22 9.98 -5.23 -14.74
N TYR A 23 9.19 -4.28 -14.24
CA TYR A 23 7.97 -3.75 -14.87
C TYR A 23 8.21 -2.50 -15.73
N SER A 24 9.45 -2.05 -15.92
CA SER A 24 9.76 -0.79 -16.62
C SER A 24 9.20 -0.65 -18.05
N ARG A 25 8.89 -1.77 -18.70
CA ARG A 25 8.32 -1.81 -20.06
C ARG A 25 6.81 -2.03 -20.09
N GLU A 26 6.18 -2.28 -18.95
CA GLU A 26 4.74 -2.52 -18.87
C GLU A 26 3.94 -1.24 -19.15
N GLN A 27 2.77 -1.43 -19.75
CA GLN A 27 1.82 -0.38 -20.10
C GLN A 27 0.43 -0.73 -19.57
N PRO A 28 -0.41 0.27 -19.24
CA PRO A 28 -0.14 1.71 -19.26
C PRO A 28 0.83 2.17 -18.16
N VAL A 29 1.55 3.27 -18.37
CA VAL A 29 2.45 3.83 -17.33
C VAL A 29 1.64 4.43 -16.19
N LEU A 30 1.93 4.00 -14.96
CA LEU A 30 1.35 4.55 -13.75
C LEU A 30 1.93 5.94 -13.45
N LYS A 31 1.06 6.94 -13.43
CA LYS A 31 1.37 8.31 -13.01
C LYS A 31 0.52 8.64 -11.79
N LEU A 32 1.16 8.92 -10.65
CA LEU A 32 0.44 9.11 -9.39
C LEU A 32 -0.44 10.37 -9.41
N ASP A 33 0.06 11.45 -10.00
CA ASP A 33 -0.66 12.72 -10.23
C ASP A 33 -1.86 12.59 -11.18
N LYS A 34 -2.00 11.46 -11.87
CA LYS A 34 -3.13 11.16 -12.74
C LYS A 34 -4.09 10.17 -12.11
N PHE A 35 -3.58 9.08 -11.56
CA PHE A 35 -4.43 8.04 -10.98
C PHE A 35 -5.03 8.49 -9.65
N PHE A 36 -4.23 9.04 -8.75
CA PHE A 36 -4.66 9.51 -7.42
C PHE A 36 -5.10 10.97 -7.44
N GLN A 37 -5.71 11.46 -8.53
CA GLN A 37 -6.27 12.81 -8.60
C GLN A 37 -7.79 12.73 -8.48
N GLY A 38 -8.36 13.61 -7.65
CA GLY A 38 -9.79 13.66 -7.41
C GLY A 38 -10.27 12.48 -6.55
N GLU A 39 -11.54 12.11 -6.69
CA GLU A 39 -12.21 11.08 -5.90
C GLU A 39 -11.89 9.67 -6.39
N LEU A 40 -11.61 8.76 -5.45
CA LEU A 40 -11.48 7.33 -5.69
C LEU A 40 -12.24 6.52 -4.64
N THR A 41 -12.58 5.29 -5.01
CA THR A 41 -13.11 4.29 -4.08
C THR A 41 -12.24 3.06 -4.09
N ALA A 42 -12.08 2.42 -2.93
CA ALA A 42 -11.38 1.17 -2.79
C ALA A 42 -12.20 0.09 -2.07
N TRP A 43 -11.93 -1.16 -2.41
CA TRP A 43 -12.51 -2.35 -1.77
C TRP A 43 -11.40 -3.34 -1.44
N GLY A 44 -11.32 -3.72 -0.17
CA GLY A 44 -10.21 -4.51 0.35
C GLY A 44 -10.64 -5.72 1.17
N VAL A 45 -9.77 -6.74 1.16
CA VAL A 45 -9.87 -7.92 2.00
C VAL A 45 -8.52 -8.20 2.66
N MET A 46 -8.55 -8.48 3.96
CA MET A 46 -7.38 -8.86 4.75
C MET A 46 -7.43 -10.34 5.10
N HIS A 47 -6.26 -10.97 5.03
CA HIS A 47 -6.04 -12.35 5.42
C HIS A 47 -4.98 -12.43 6.52
N ASP A 48 -5.15 -13.36 7.45
CA ASP A 48 -4.09 -13.71 8.40
C ASP A 48 -2.94 -14.48 7.72
N TRP A 49 -1.91 -14.80 8.48
CA TRP A 49 -0.76 -15.58 8.01
C TRP A 49 -1.11 -17.00 7.51
N LYS A 50 -2.28 -17.54 7.86
CA LYS A 50 -2.81 -18.83 7.36
C LYS A 50 -3.66 -18.67 6.10
N GLY A 51 -3.90 -17.45 5.64
CA GLY A 51 -4.78 -17.17 4.51
C GLY A 51 -6.27 -17.18 4.88
N LYS A 52 -6.63 -17.18 6.16
CA LYS A 52 -8.03 -17.02 6.57
C LYS A 52 -8.42 -15.55 6.45
N GLN A 53 -9.55 -15.26 5.81
CA GLN A 53 -10.11 -13.91 5.79
C GLN A 53 -10.41 -13.45 7.23
N THR A 54 -9.85 -12.30 7.61
CA THR A 54 -10.03 -11.70 8.93
C THR A 54 -10.88 -10.44 8.90
N GLN A 55 -10.86 -9.71 7.79
CA GLN A 55 -11.53 -8.41 7.67
C GLN A 55 -11.80 -8.10 6.20
N ARG A 56 -12.85 -7.32 5.94
CA ARG A 56 -13.08 -6.62 4.66
C ARG A 56 -13.34 -5.15 4.94
N PHE A 57 -13.07 -4.28 3.98
CA PHE A 57 -13.35 -2.86 4.08
C PHE A 57 -13.71 -2.24 2.74
N THR A 58 -14.39 -1.11 2.80
CA THR A 58 -14.42 -0.10 1.74
C THR A 58 -13.59 1.09 2.18
N ALA A 59 -13.06 1.86 1.23
CA ALA A 59 -12.46 3.14 1.56
C ALA A 59 -12.84 4.19 0.52
N GLN A 60 -13.08 5.40 0.99
CA GLN A 60 -13.16 6.59 0.16
C GLN A 60 -11.79 7.25 0.18
N LEU A 61 -11.36 7.72 -0.99
CA LEU A 61 -10.11 8.44 -1.13
C LEU A 61 -10.35 9.71 -1.92
N CYS A 62 -9.53 10.72 -1.65
CA CYS A 62 -9.42 11.85 -2.55
C CYS A 62 -7.99 12.35 -2.58
N GLY A 63 -7.46 12.58 -3.77
CA GLY A 63 -6.10 13.09 -3.92
C GLY A 63 -6.04 14.43 -4.63
N SER A 64 -5.06 15.23 -4.23
CA SER A 64 -4.78 16.56 -4.78
C SER A 64 -3.28 16.69 -5.01
N TRP A 65 -2.90 17.12 -6.21
CA TRP A 65 -1.50 17.22 -6.62
C TRP A 65 -1.11 18.64 -7.00
N GLN A 66 0.08 19.06 -6.57
CA GLN A 66 0.74 20.29 -6.98
C GLN A 66 2.18 20.01 -7.38
N GLY A 67 2.41 19.87 -8.68
CA GLY A 67 3.71 19.47 -9.22
C GLY A 67 4.11 18.09 -8.71
N ASN A 68 5.17 18.01 -7.93
CA ASN A 68 5.72 16.76 -7.39
C ASN A 68 5.14 16.38 -6.02
N PHE A 69 4.29 17.23 -5.44
CA PHE A 69 3.69 17.02 -4.13
C PHE A 69 2.25 16.55 -4.27
N GLY A 70 1.87 15.55 -3.49
CA GLY A 70 0.51 15.01 -3.49
C GLY A 70 -0.02 14.85 -2.06
N ASP A 71 -1.24 15.30 -1.82
CA ASP A 71 -2.02 14.94 -0.65
C ASP A 71 -3.00 13.84 -1.02
N LEU A 72 -3.02 12.73 -0.28
CA LEU A 72 -4.01 11.65 -0.45
C LEU A 72 -4.73 11.42 0.87
N TYR A 73 -6.01 11.75 0.89
CA TYR A 73 -6.92 11.55 2.00
C TYR A 73 -7.60 10.20 1.84
N GLU A 74 -7.72 9.44 2.92
CA GLU A 74 -8.31 8.11 2.95
C GLU A 74 -9.22 7.98 4.18
N VAL A 75 -10.44 7.47 3.98
CA VAL A 75 -11.34 7.07 5.07
C VAL A 75 -11.76 5.63 4.83
N PHE A 76 -11.36 4.75 5.74
CA PHE A 76 -11.61 3.31 5.70
C PHE A 76 -12.81 2.94 6.56
N GLN A 77 -13.75 2.15 6.02
CA GLN A 77 -14.87 1.56 6.77
C GLN A 77 -14.70 0.05 6.81
N PHE A 78 -14.40 -0.47 8.00
CA PHE A 78 -14.19 -1.90 8.22
C PHE A 78 -15.50 -2.64 8.52
N SER A 79 -15.53 -3.94 8.20
CA SER A 79 -16.74 -4.75 8.41
C SER A 79 -17.10 -5.01 9.88
N ASP A 80 -16.23 -4.68 10.81
CA ASP A 80 -16.49 -4.69 12.26
C ASP A 80 -17.04 -3.35 12.78
N GLY A 81 -17.30 -2.38 11.90
CA GLY A 81 -17.83 -1.06 12.22
C GLY A 81 -16.77 -0.02 12.58
N ARG A 82 -15.49 -0.40 12.65
CA ARG A 82 -14.41 0.57 12.86
C ARG A 82 -14.26 1.47 11.64
N THR A 83 -13.95 2.74 11.89
CA THR A 83 -13.53 3.69 10.87
C THR A 83 -12.12 4.16 11.20
N ASP A 84 -11.22 4.08 10.23
CA ASP A 84 -9.88 4.64 10.35
C ASP A 84 -9.70 5.70 9.25
N THR A 85 -8.84 6.68 9.50
CA THR A 85 -8.50 7.71 8.51
C THR A 85 -6.99 7.74 8.30
N ARG A 86 -6.58 8.11 7.09
CA ARG A 86 -5.17 8.39 6.79
C ARG A 86 -5.07 9.57 5.86
N HIS A 87 -4.05 10.38 6.08
CA HIS A 87 -3.67 11.45 5.19
C HIS A 87 -2.19 11.31 4.87
N TRP A 88 -1.91 10.96 3.62
CA TRP A 88 -0.56 10.92 3.09
C TRP A 88 -0.16 12.27 2.55
N HIS A 89 1.05 12.69 2.91
CA HIS A 89 1.81 13.70 2.18
C HIS A 89 2.88 12.98 1.37
N LEU A 90 2.81 13.09 0.05
CA LEU A 90 3.65 12.38 -0.91
C LEU A 90 4.56 13.36 -1.64
N THR A 91 5.76 12.91 -1.97
CA THR A 91 6.68 13.59 -2.90
C THR A 91 7.19 12.59 -3.92
N GLN A 92 7.05 12.92 -5.20
CA GLN A 92 7.58 12.13 -6.31
C GLN A 92 8.77 12.84 -6.95
N ASP A 93 9.89 12.15 -7.04
CA ASP A 93 11.09 12.64 -7.71
C ASP A 93 11.12 12.24 -9.20
N ASN A 94 11.98 12.90 -9.97
CA ASN A 94 12.06 12.72 -11.43
C ASN A 94 12.57 11.34 -11.86
N ASP A 95 13.27 10.62 -11.00
CA ASP A 95 13.74 9.24 -11.23
C ASP A 95 12.68 8.18 -10.87
N GLY A 96 11.48 8.63 -10.48
CA GLY A 96 10.37 7.76 -10.07
C GLY A 96 10.44 7.30 -8.62
N SER A 97 11.40 7.77 -7.81
CA SER A 97 11.34 7.57 -6.37
C SER A 97 10.17 8.33 -5.78
N VAL A 98 9.51 7.73 -4.80
CA VAL A 98 8.37 8.31 -4.09
C VAL A 98 8.67 8.24 -2.62
N THR A 99 8.43 9.33 -1.90
CA THR A 99 8.51 9.37 -0.44
C THR A 99 7.18 9.85 0.14
N GLY A 100 6.92 9.49 1.39
CA GLY A 100 5.69 9.97 2.03
C GLY A 100 5.64 9.81 3.53
N THR A 101 4.76 10.57 4.14
CA THR A 101 4.49 10.57 5.59
C THR A 101 2.98 10.58 5.84
N ALA A 102 2.55 9.95 6.92
CA ALA A 102 1.18 10.02 7.41
C ALA A 102 1.19 9.90 8.95
N GLY A 103 0.10 10.29 9.61
CA GLY A 103 0.04 10.33 11.08
C GLY A 103 0.24 8.98 11.78
N ASP A 104 -0.10 7.88 11.10
CA ASP A 104 0.02 6.50 11.60
C ASP A 104 1.24 5.76 11.02
N VAL A 105 2.11 6.45 10.28
CA VAL A 105 3.31 5.90 9.67
C VAL A 105 4.54 6.27 10.50
N VAL A 106 5.32 5.27 10.88
CA VAL A 106 6.57 5.48 11.63
C VAL A 106 7.68 5.81 10.63
N GLY A 107 8.16 7.05 10.67
CA GLY A 107 9.24 7.53 9.81
C GLY A 107 8.74 7.96 8.43
N VAL A 108 9.50 7.62 7.38
CA VAL A 108 9.22 8.01 6.00
C VAL A 108 9.01 6.76 5.16
N ALA A 109 7.85 6.68 4.53
CA ALA A 109 7.52 5.68 3.53
C ALA A 109 8.36 5.91 2.27
N LYS A 110 8.73 4.82 1.60
CA LYS A 110 9.57 4.84 0.41
C LYS A 110 8.96 3.97 -0.67
N GLY A 111 9.04 4.42 -1.91
CA GLY A 111 8.71 3.59 -3.06
C GLY A 111 9.40 3.99 -4.33
N GLN A 112 9.13 3.21 -5.34
CA GLN A 112 9.72 3.35 -6.66
C GLN A 112 8.69 2.95 -7.71
N LEU A 113 8.50 3.84 -8.69
CA LEU A 113 7.69 3.60 -9.88
C LEU A 113 8.51 2.92 -10.97
N ALA A 114 7.87 2.02 -11.73
CA ALA A 114 8.37 1.54 -13.01
C ALA A 114 7.21 0.99 -13.87
N GLY A 115 7.07 1.51 -15.09
CA GLY A 115 5.97 1.13 -16.01
C GLY A 115 4.61 1.30 -15.35
N ASN A 116 3.81 0.24 -15.29
CA ASN A 116 2.48 0.24 -14.68
C ASN A 116 2.49 0.02 -13.15
N SER A 117 3.66 -0.03 -12.52
CA SER A 117 3.81 -0.55 -11.15
C SER A 117 4.42 0.46 -10.19
N LEU A 118 3.96 0.43 -8.93
CA LEU A 118 4.58 1.07 -7.77
C LEU A 118 4.88 0.01 -6.71
N PHE A 119 6.13 -0.06 -6.27
CA PHE A 119 6.49 -0.76 -5.04
C PHE A 119 6.62 0.24 -3.90
N TRP A 120 5.86 0.05 -2.83
CA TRP A 120 5.73 0.99 -1.72
C TRP A 120 5.97 0.30 -0.37
N GLN A 121 6.72 0.94 0.52
CA GLN A 121 7.19 0.35 1.77
C GLN A 121 7.12 1.35 2.91
N TYR A 122 6.57 0.92 4.04
CA TYR A 122 6.43 1.74 5.24
C TYR A 122 6.19 0.88 6.48
N THR A 123 6.31 1.48 7.66
CA THR A 123 5.95 0.85 8.92
C THR A 123 4.70 1.53 9.45
N LEU A 124 3.61 0.76 9.53
CA LEU A 124 2.30 1.21 9.98
C LEU A 124 2.12 0.92 11.47
N ARG A 125 1.73 1.93 12.25
CA ARG A 125 1.36 1.78 13.65
C ARG A 125 -0.14 1.52 13.77
N VAL A 126 -0.51 0.31 14.17
CA VAL A 126 -1.93 -0.07 14.33
C VAL A 126 -2.30 -0.24 15.81
N PRO A 127 -3.51 0.15 16.23
CA PRO A 127 -4.02 -0.20 17.56
C PRO A 127 -4.13 -1.73 17.73
N TYR A 128 -3.62 -2.26 18.84
CA TYR A 128 -3.68 -3.69 19.14
C TYR A 128 -3.76 -3.94 20.65
N LYS A 129 -4.88 -4.52 21.11
CA LYS A 129 -5.10 -4.94 22.51
C LYS A 129 -4.78 -3.88 23.58
N GLY A 130 -5.17 -2.63 23.33
CA GLY A 130 -4.96 -1.53 24.28
C GLY A 130 -3.56 -0.90 24.24
N ASP A 131 -2.71 -1.32 23.29
CA ASP A 131 -1.45 -0.67 22.95
C ASP A 131 -1.38 -0.48 21.41
N THR A 132 -0.20 -0.22 20.87
CA THR A 132 0.07 -0.09 19.44
C THR A 132 1.06 -1.17 18.96
N LEU A 133 0.92 -1.55 17.70
CA LEU A 133 1.78 -2.52 17.05
C LEU A 133 2.32 -1.93 15.75
N ASP A 134 3.64 -1.83 15.65
CA ASP A 134 4.30 -1.43 14.41
C ASP A 134 4.43 -2.63 13.47
N VAL A 135 3.86 -2.53 12.27
CA VAL A 135 3.82 -3.58 11.25
C VAL A 135 4.47 -3.05 9.97
N ASP A 136 5.44 -3.78 9.43
CA ASP A 136 6.05 -3.46 8.16
C ASP A 136 5.10 -3.85 7.02
N VAL A 137 4.79 -2.89 6.16
CA VAL A 137 3.94 -3.06 5.00
C VAL A 137 4.79 -2.96 3.73
N LYS A 138 4.56 -3.91 2.82
CA LYS A 138 5.16 -3.92 1.48
C LYS A 138 4.04 -4.06 0.45
N ASP A 139 3.76 -2.98 -0.23
CA ASP A 139 2.69 -2.83 -1.20
C ASP A 139 3.23 -2.92 -2.61
N TRP A 140 2.52 -3.67 -3.43
CA TRP A 140 2.68 -3.67 -4.88
C TRP A 140 1.38 -3.19 -5.49
N MET A 141 1.42 -2.03 -6.14
CA MET A 141 0.31 -1.48 -6.90
C MET A 141 0.57 -1.69 -8.38
N TYR A 142 -0.44 -2.17 -9.09
CA TYR A 142 -0.41 -2.41 -10.52
C TYR A 142 -1.59 -1.67 -11.17
N LEU A 143 -1.29 -0.74 -12.07
CA LEU A 143 -2.28 -0.12 -12.93
C LEU A 143 -2.76 -1.15 -13.96
N ILE A 144 -4.07 -1.38 -13.97
CA ILE A 144 -4.73 -2.35 -14.86
C ILE A 144 -5.19 -1.65 -16.13
N ASP A 145 -5.82 -0.48 -15.98
CA ASP A 145 -6.29 0.38 -17.06
C ASP A 145 -6.27 1.86 -16.59
N SER A 146 -6.95 2.77 -17.27
CA SER A 146 -6.96 4.20 -16.91
C SER A 146 -7.58 4.51 -15.55
N GLU A 147 -8.41 3.63 -15.02
CA GLU A 147 -9.26 3.90 -13.85
C GLU A 147 -9.04 2.91 -12.71
N ASN A 148 -8.38 1.78 -12.94
CA ASN A 148 -8.30 0.69 -11.97
C ASN A 148 -6.84 0.33 -11.58
N VAL A 149 -6.58 0.27 -10.28
CA VAL A 149 -5.34 -0.26 -9.68
C VAL A 149 -5.67 -1.45 -8.78
N ILE A 150 -4.85 -2.50 -8.87
CA ILE A 150 -4.83 -3.57 -7.88
C ILE A 150 -3.61 -3.40 -6.97
N ASN A 151 -3.84 -3.32 -5.67
CA ASN A 151 -2.79 -3.32 -4.65
C ASN A 151 -2.74 -4.67 -3.92
N ARG A 152 -1.52 -5.17 -3.73
CA ARG A 152 -1.22 -6.36 -2.93
C ARG A 152 -0.18 -6.03 -1.87
N SER A 153 -0.56 -6.14 -0.62
CA SER A 153 0.28 -5.88 0.54
C SER A 153 0.72 -7.16 1.23
N LYS A 154 1.98 -7.19 1.67
CA LYS A 154 2.47 -8.15 2.66
C LYS A 154 2.74 -7.41 3.97
N LEU A 155 2.12 -7.89 5.05
CA LEU A 155 2.28 -7.35 6.39
C LEU A 155 3.24 -8.24 7.18
N LYS A 156 4.26 -7.64 7.79
CA LYS A 156 5.27 -8.33 8.59
C LYS A 156 5.45 -7.70 9.96
N LYS A 157 5.69 -8.54 10.96
CA LYS A 157 6.16 -8.12 12.28
C LYS A 157 7.45 -8.87 12.59
N PHE A 158 8.52 -8.14 12.93
CA PHE A 158 9.84 -8.72 13.20
C PHE A 158 10.33 -9.66 12.08
N GLY A 159 10.05 -9.30 10.81
CA GLY A 159 10.40 -10.09 9.63
C GLY A 159 9.46 -11.27 9.30
N ILE A 160 8.55 -11.63 10.22
CA ILE A 160 7.60 -12.73 10.07
C ILE A 160 6.31 -12.21 9.43
N LYS A 161 5.78 -12.92 8.42
CA LYS A 161 4.49 -12.60 7.80
C LYS A 161 3.37 -12.75 8.83
N VAL A 162 2.60 -11.68 9.03
CA VAL A 162 1.44 -11.66 9.95
C VAL A 162 0.11 -11.56 9.21
N GLY A 163 0.13 -11.09 7.96
CA GLY A 163 -1.06 -11.02 7.13
C GLY A 163 -0.77 -10.54 5.71
N GLU A 164 -1.84 -10.49 4.92
CA GLU A 164 -1.87 -9.94 3.57
C GLU A 164 -3.12 -9.07 3.40
N LEU A 165 -2.99 -8.04 2.57
CA LEU A 165 -4.10 -7.22 2.12
C LEU A 165 -4.11 -7.24 0.59
N THR A 166 -5.29 -7.42 0.02
CA THR A 166 -5.54 -7.17 -1.40
C THR A 166 -6.65 -6.15 -1.49
N LEU A 167 -6.45 -5.09 -2.26
CA LEU A 167 -7.52 -4.15 -2.59
C LEU A 167 -7.52 -3.78 -4.07
N ALA A 168 -8.72 -3.44 -4.55
CA ALA A 168 -8.91 -2.73 -5.81
C ALA A 168 -9.20 -1.28 -5.50
N ILE A 169 -8.59 -0.37 -6.25
CA ILE A 169 -8.83 1.08 -6.19
C ILE A 169 -9.34 1.50 -7.56
N GLN A 170 -10.44 2.23 -7.59
CA GLN A 170 -11.04 2.75 -8.80
C GLN A 170 -11.20 4.26 -8.70
N GLN A 171 -10.67 4.97 -9.69
CA GLN A 171 -10.89 6.40 -9.88
C GLN A 171 -12.36 6.67 -10.22
N GLN A 172 -12.97 7.67 -9.58
CA GLN A 172 -14.39 8.01 -9.75
C GLN A 172 -14.56 9.36 -10.44
N ASP A 173 -13.96 10.43 -9.90
CA ASP A 173 -14.08 11.78 -10.44
C ASP A 173 -12.77 12.55 -10.25
N ILE A 174 -12.05 12.78 -11.34
CA ILE A 174 -10.76 13.50 -11.34
C ILE A 174 -10.87 14.99 -10.99
N THR A 175 -12.08 15.56 -11.04
CA THR A 175 -12.32 16.99 -10.83
C THR A 175 -12.69 17.34 -9.40
N ALA A 176 -12.93 16.35 -8.53
CA ALA A 176 -13.28 16.58 -7.14
C ALA A 176 -12.17 17.31 -6.34
N ASP A 177 -12.55 18.25 -5.47
CA ASP A 177 -11.65 19.16 -4.74
C ASP A 177 -11.24 18.70 -3.32
N CYS A 178 -11.64 17.48 -2.95
CA CYS A 178 -11.39 16.84 -1.66
C CYS A 178 -11.96 17.58 -0.42
N SER A 179 -12.80 18.60 -0.58
CA SER A 179 -13.35 19.35 0.56
C SER A 179 -14.22 18.48 1.47
N ALA A 180 -15.04 17.60 0.89
CA ALA A 180 -15.95 16.73 1.63
C ALA A 180 -15.20 15.73 2.53
N ILE A 181 -14.21 15.03 1.99
CA ILE A 181 -13.44 14.04 2.76
C ILE A 181 -12.60 14.72 3.87
N LYS A 182 -12.09 15.94 3.62
CA LYS A 182 -11.37 16.71 4.65
C LYS A 182 -12.26 17.03 5.84
N GLN A 183 -13.52 17.43 5.60
CA GLN A 183 -14.49 17.67 6.67
C GLN A 183 -14.80 16.38 7.45
N GLN A 184 -14.93 15.25 6.77
CA GLN A 184 -15.16 13.96 7.40
C GLN A 184 -13.99 13.55 8.32
N ILE A 185 -12.75 13.70 7.86
CA ILE A 185 -11.56 13.38 8.66
C ILE A 185 -11.46 14.29 9.88
N ALA A 186 -11.73 15.60 9.72
CA ALA A 186 -11.74 16.55 10.83
C ALA A 186 -12.76 16.15 11.92
N ALA A 187 -13.97 15.75 11.52
CA ALA A 187 -15.03 15.34 12.44
C ALA A 187 -14.74 14.03 13.21
N GLN A 188 -13.77 13.22 12.78
CA GLN A 188 -13.34 12.00 13.50
C GLN A 188 -12.20 12.23 14.48
N SER A 189 -11.59 13.42 14.45
CA SER A 189 -10.49 13.79 15.33
C SER A 189 -10.96 14.55 16.58
N GLU A 190 -12.27 14.81 16.68
CA GLU A 190 -12.98 15.42 17.83
C GLU A 190 -13.58 14.35 18.75
#